data_AF-A0A535CYU1-F1
#
_entry.id   AF-A0A535CYU1-F1
#
_cell.length_a   1.000
_cell.length_b   1.000
_cell.length_c   1.000
_cell.angle_alpha   90.00
_cell.angle_beta   90.00
_cell.angle_gamma   90.00
#
_symmetry.space_group_name_H-M   'P 1'
#
loop_
_entity.id
_entity.type
_entity.pdbx_description
1 polymer ?
#
loop_
_entity_poly.entity_id
_entity_poly.type
_entity_poly.pdbx_seq_one_letter_code
_entity_poly.pdbx_strand_id
1 'polypeptide(L)'
;MPRPSPVLLAPQYSSIILGGYERAIGTARAAHPAVDIRIARAWHDTDEWIECLHELVAGALARLPAGRRDTIPVIFTAHSLPRAVVDRDPGYIDQLRWTAESVAHRAGLDASRWQFAYQSAGHTPEPWLTPDVKDLLPGLRAANHSDVLVVPVQFLADHLEILYDIDVAAAEEAERAGITLHRIEMPNTSPLLISALEAVVKRELDVHVQGGGAPLRERRHLGAEPERGRSAGLGES
;
A
#
# COMPACT_ATOMS: atom_id res chain seq x y z
N MET A 1 -33.01 -2.46 -11.85
CA MET A 1 -32.77 -2.40 -10.38
C MET A 1 -31.32 -1.96 -10.18
N PRO A 2 -31.03 -1.10 -9.18
CA PRO A 2 -29.65 -0.80 -8.83
C PRO A 2 -28.95 -2.10 -8.38
N ARG A 3 -27.76 -2.35 -8.90
CA ARG A 3 -26.94 -3.51 -8.52
C ARG A 3 -26.12 -3.15 -7.29
N PRO A 4 -26.19 -3.92 -6.18
CA PRO A 4 -25.31 -3.69 -5.05
C PRO A 4 -23.84 -3.87 -5.44
N SER A 5 -23.00 -2.90 -5.08
CA SER A 5 -21.54 -2.99 -5.26
C SER A 5 -20.81 -2.93 -3.92
N PRO A 6 -20.60 -4.08 -3.26
CA PRO A 6 -19.85 -4.14 -2.01
C PRO A 6 -18.43 -3.62 -2.23
N VAL A 7 -18.03 -2.63 -1.44
CA VAL A 7 -16.66 -2.13 -1.39
C VAL A 7 -15.93 -2.91 -0.30
N LEU A 8 -14.86 -3.60 -0.67
CA LEU A 8 -13.99 -4.21 0.32
C LEU A 8 -13.14 -3.12 0.97
N LEU A 9 -13.05 -3.12 2.30
CA LEU A 9 -12.22 -2.21 3.08
C LEU A 9 -10.74 -2.61 3.03
N ALA A 10 -10.26 -2.86 1.82
CA ALA A 10 -8.89 -3.16 1.44
C ALA A 10 -8.65 -2.47 0.08
N PRO A 11 -7.78 -1.44 0.01
CA PRO A 11 -7.53 -0.70 -1.23
C PRO A 11 -6.94 -1.59 -2.33
N GLN A 12 -5.99 -2.45 -1.95
CA GLN A 12 -5.38 -3.41 -2.85
C GLN A 12 -6.24 -4.68 -2.91
N TYR A 13 -6.30 -5.29 -4.09
CA TYR A 13 -7.17 -6.43 -4.37
C TYR A 13 -6.39 -7.63 -4.90
N SER A 14 -6.69 -8.79 -4.32
CA SER A 14 -6.27 -10.10 -4.82
C SER A 14 -7.44 -11.07 -4.67
N SER A 15 -7.78 -11.80 -5.74
CA SER A 15 -8.82 -12.85 -5.68
C SER A 15 -8.38 -14.05 -4.86
N ILE A 16 -7.07 -14.19 -4.62
CA ILE A 16 -6.52 -15.24 -3.77
C ILE A 16 -6.63 -14.86 -2.30
N ILE A 17 -6.12 -13.68 -1.93
CA ILE A 17 -6.06 -13.22 -0.54
C ILE A 17 -7.47 -12.88 -0.04
N LEU A 18 -8.25 -12.16 -0.86
CA LEU A 18 -9.61 -11.73 -0.52
C LEU A 18 -10.68 -12.72 -1.03
N GLY A 19 -10.29 -13.91 -1.49
CA GLY A 19 -11.20 -14.90 -2.06
C GLY A 19 -12.30 -15.39 -1.10
N GLY A 20 -12.11 -15.19 0.21
CA GLY A 20 -13.17 -15.41 1.20
C GLY A 20 -14.42 -14.57 0.93
N TYR A 21 -14.26 -13.30 0.54
CA TYR A 21 -15.37 -12.42 0.20
C TYR A 21 -16.08 -12.85 -1.09
N GLU A 22 -15.31 -13.28 -2.11
CA GLU A 22 -15.90 -13.81 -3.34
C GLU A 22 -16.73 -15.06 -3.08
N ARG A 23 -16.25 -15.98 -2.23
CA ARG A 23 -17.00 -17.17 -1.83
C ARG A 23 -18.27 -16.80 -1.06
N ALA A 24 -18.19 -15.89 -0.10
CA ALA A 24 -19.34 -15.45 0.68
C ALA A 24 -20.43 -14.83 -0.21
N ILE A 25 -20.04 -13.98 -1.16
CA ILE A 25 -20.95 -13.38 -2.13
C ILE A 25 -21.49 -14.43 -3.12
N GLY A 26 -20.67 -15.40 -3.53
CA GLY A 26 -21.11 -16.54 -4.33
C GLY A 26 -22.23 -17.34 -3.65
N THR A 27 -22.07 -17.65 -2.36
CA THR A 27 -23.10 -18.30 -1.54
C THR A 27 -24.37 -17.45 -1.47
N ALA A 28 -24.25 -16.14 -1.24
CA ALA A 28 -25.41 -15.24 -1.19
C ALA A 28 -26.15 -15.16 -2.53
N ARG A 29 -25.44 -15.09 -3.66
CA ARG A 29 -26.03 -15.10 -5.00
C ARG A 29 -26.77 -16.41 -5.32
N ALA A 30 -26.25 -17.54 -4.85
CA ALA A 30 -26.92 -18.83 -5.02
C ALA A 30 -28.25 -18.89 -4.24
N ALA A 31 -28.29 -18.30 -3.03
CA ALA A 31 -29.51 -18.20 -2.22
C ALA A 31 -30.49 -17.13 -2.75
N HIS A 32 -29.99 -16.08 -3.40
CA HIS A 32 -30.77 -14.95 -3.88
C HIS A 32 -30.42 -14.59 -5.34
N PRO A 33 -30.81 -15.43 -6.32
CA PRO A 33 -30.39 -15.29 -7.73
C PRO A 33 -30.91 -14.02 -8.42
N ALA A 34 -31.95 -13.39 -7.86
CA ALA A 34 -32.47 -12.11 -8.36
C ALA A 34 -31.58 -10.91 -7.99
N VAL A 35 -30.62 -11.07 -7.07
CA VAL A 35 -29.72 -9.99 -6.64
C VAL A 35 -28.40 -10.09 -7.41
N ASP A 36 -28.17 -9.11 -8.28
CA ASP A 36 -26.94 -8.99 -9.05
C ASP A 36 -25.90 -8.19 -8.26
N ILE A 37 -25.03 -8.89 -7.53
CA ILE A 37 -24.00 -8.32 -6.65
C ILE A 37 -22.63 -8.40 -7.33
N ARG A 38 -21.91 -7.28 -7.39
CA ARG A 38 -20.53 -7.22 -7.91
C ARG A 38 -19.59 -6.52 -6.93
N ILE A 39 -18.54 -7.19 -6.49
CA ILE A 39 -17.52 -6.60 -5.62
C ILE A 39 -16.76 -5.51 -6.40
N ALA A 40 -16.61 -4.33 -5.79
CA ALA A 40 -15.69 -3.33 -6.27
C ALA A 40 -14.26 -3.90 -6.16
N ARG A 41 -13.53 -3.89 -7.28
CA ARG A 41 -12.13 -4.36 -7.32
C ARG A 41 -11.21 -3.33 -6.63
N ALA A 42 -9.91 -3.47 -6.83
CA ALA A 42 -8.90 -2.54 -6.33
C ALA A 42 -9.32 -1.06 -6.50
N TRP A 43 -8.96 -0.28 -5.50
CA TRP A 43 -9.18 1.16 -5.41
C TRP A 43 -8.00 1.88 -4.76
N HIS A 44 -6.85 1.20 -4.61
CA HIS A 44 -5.62 1.79 -4.11
C HIS A 44 -5.09 2.95 -4.97
N ASP A 45 -5.62 3.12 -6.18
CA ASP A 45 -5.23 4.12 -7.17
C ASP A 45 -6.17 5.32 -7.26
N THR A 46 -7.15 5.43 -6.36
CA THR A 46 -7.99 6.63 -6.31
C THR A 46 -7.20 7.83 -5.79
N ASP A 47 -7.40 8.98 -6.42
CA ASP A 47 -6.71 10.22 -6.03
C ASP A 47 -7.00 10.57 -4.58
N GLU A 48 -8.24 10.38 -4.12
CA GLU A 48 -8.66 10.65 -2.73
C GLU A 48 -7.96 9.74 -1.71
N TRP A 49 -7.65 8.49 -2.07
CA TRP A 49 -6.92 7.58 -1.18
C TRP A 49 -5.46 8.00 -1.06
N ILE A 50 -4.82 8.33 -2.19
CA ILE A 50 -3.44 8.81 -2.17
C ILE A 50 -3.34 10.16 -1.46
N GLU A 51 -4.33 11.03 -1.62
CA GLU A 51 -4.42 12.30 -0.88
C GLU A 51 -4.58 12.06 0.63
N CYS A 52 -5.43 11.10 1.03
CA CYS A 52 -5.57 10.73 2.44
C CYS A 52 -4.23 10.32 3.06
N LEU A 53 -3.47 9.45 2.38
CA LEU A 53 -2.16 9.02 2.87
C LEU A 53 -1.13 10.16 2.83
N HIS A 54 -1.16 10.98 1.79
CA HIS A 54 -0.29 12.15 1.67
C HIS A 54 -0.46 13.12 2.85
N GLU A 55 -1.69 13.50 3.16
CA GLU A 55 -2.00 14.41 4.27
C GLU A 55 -1.56 13.85 5.63
N LEU A 56 -1.71 12.53 5.84
CA LEU A 56 -1.22 11.86 7.04
C LEU A 56 0.32 11.89 7.14
N VAL A 57 1.03 11.68 6.02
CA VAL A 57 2.50 11.79 5.95
C VAL A 57 2.94 13.23 6.18
N ALA A 58 2.34 14.20 5.49
CA ALA A 58 2.65 15.62 5.61
C ALA A 58 2.41 16.11 7.05
N GLY A 59 1.29 15.72 7.66
CA GLY A 59 0.96 16.01 9.05
C GLY A 59 1.97 15.42 10.03
N ALA A 60 2.41 14.17 9.82
CA ALA A 60 3.43 13.55 10.65
C ALA A 60 4.79 14.25 10.54
N LEU A 61 5.23 14.57 9.32
CA LEU A 61 6.47 15.31 9.08
C LEU A 61 6.42 16.73 9.66
N ALA A 62 5.27 17.41 9.59
CA ALA A 62 5.09 18.76 10.11
C ALA A 62 5.22 18.85 11.64
N ARG A 63 4.97 17.75 12.37
CA ARG A 63 5.17 17.67 13.83
C ARG A 63 6.64 17.59 14.23
N LEU A 64 7.54 17.28 13.29
CA LEU A 64 8.97 17.18 13.56
C LEU A 64 9.66 18.56 13.42
N PRO A 65 10.75 18.81 14.17
CA PRO A 65 11.57 20.00 13.97
C PRO A 65 12.08 20.11 12.52
N ALA A 66 12.18 21.33 11.99
CA ALA A 66 12.50 21.57 10.59
C ALA A 66 13.75 20.81 10.09
N GLY A 67 14.86 20.81 10.85
CA GLY A 67 16.07 20.08 10.43
C GLY A 67 15.91 18.55 10.37
N ARG A 68 14.98 17.98 11.14
CA ARG A 68 14.70 16.53 11.14
C ARG A 68 13.69 16.14 10.07
N ARG A 69 12.62 16.91 9.88
CA ARG A 69 11.56 16.56 8.93
C ARG A 69 12.06 16.49 7.48
N ASP A 70 13.08 17.26 7.15
CA ASP A 70 13.65 17.32 5.80
C ASP A 70 14.61 16.16 5.50
N THR A 71 15.06 15.43 6.53
CA THR A 71 16.09 14.38 6.40
C THR A 71 15.66 13.02 6.95
N ILE A 72 14.55 12.94 7.67
CA ILE A 72 14.04 11.70 8.23
C ILE A 72 13.73 10.68 7.11
N PRO A 73 14.22 9.43 7.22
CA PRO A 73 13.86 8.35 6.33
C PRO A 73 12.43 7.91 6.56
N VAL A 74 11.74 7.56 5.48
CA VAL A 74 10.35 7.09 5.48
C VAL A 74 10.32 5.61 5.09
N ILE A 75 9.69 4.76 5.87
CA ILE A 75 9.48 3.36 5.52
C ILE A 75 7.99 3.15 5.27
N PHE A 76 7.62 2.89 4.02
CA PHE A 76 6.28 2.44 3.69
C PHE A 76 6.16 0.95 4.01
N THR A 77 5.10 0.55 4.70
CA THR A 77 4.89 -0.83 5.12
C THR A 77 3.57 -1.42 4.64
N ALA A 78 3.59 -2.74 4.44
CA ALA A 78 2.41 -3.57 4.21
C ALA A 78 2.54 -4.88 4.99
N HIS A 79 1.45 -5.58 5.23
CA HIS A 79 1.48 -6.89 5.86
C HIS A 79 2.28 -7.87 5.00
N SER A 80 3.19 -8.60 5.62
CA SER A 80 3.95 -9.65 4.95
C SER A 80 3.04 -10.81 4.58
N LEU A 81 3.40 -11.58 3.57
CA LEU A 81 2.65 -12.77 3.17
C LEU A 81 3.60 -13.95 2.99
N PRO A 82 3.13 -15.19 3.13
CA PRO A 82 3.90 -16.34 2.68
C PRO A 82 4.23 -16.17 1.19
N ARG A 83 5.50 -16.36 0.82
CA ARG A 83 5.97 -16.16 -0.56
C ARG A 83 5.16 -16.94 -1.59
N ALA A 84 4.79 -18.18 -1.26
CA ALA A 84 3.96 -19.03 -2.10
C ALA A 84 2.56 -18.44 -2.41
N VAL A 85 2.01 -17.58 -1.55
CA VAL A 85 0.74 -16.88 -1.83
C VAL A 85 0.96 -15.82 -2.91
N VAL A 86 2.03 -15.04 -2.78
CA VAL A 86 2.39 -13.96 -3.71
C VAL A 86 2.80 -14.48 -5.07
N ASP A 87 3.55 -15.59 -5.13
CA ASP A 87 4.01 -16.16 -6.40
C ASP A 87 2.84 -16.53 -7.34
N ARG A 88 1.63 -16.71 -6.78
CA ARG A 88 0.41 -16.98 -7.55
C ARG A 88 -0.37 -15.72 -7.96
N ASP A 89 -0.05 -14.57 -7.37
CA ASP A 89 -0.68 -13.28 -7.65
C ASP A 89 0.29 -12.12 -7.37
N PRO A 90 1.36 -11.99 -8.18
CA PRO A 90 2.38 -10.95 -7.98
C PRO A 90 1.80 -9.54 -8.14
N GLY A 91 0.72 -9.38 -8.91
CA GLY A 91 0.06 -8.09 -9.14
C GLY A 91 -0.45 -7.44 -7.85
N TYR A 92 -0.72 -8.22 -6.80
CA TYR A 92 -1.06 -7.66 -5.49
C TYR A 92 0.09 -6.83 -4.87
N ILE A 93 1.34 -7.29 -5.02
CA ILE A 93 2.51 -6.56 -4.50
C ILE A 93 2.77 -5.30 -5.32
N ASP A 94 2.53 -5.37 -6.64
CA ASP A 94 2.66 -4.20 -7.52
C ASP A 94 1.69 -3.09 -7.09
N GLN A 95 0.46 -3.42 -6.69
CA GLN A 95 -0.51 -2.44 -6.17
C GLN A 95 -0.03 -1.78 -4.86
N LEU A 96 0.56 -2.54 -3.95
CA LEU A 96 1.11 -2.02 -2.69
C LEU A 96 2.29 -1.07 -2.96
N ARG A 97 3.22 -1.48 -3.83
CA ARG A 97 4.39 -0.67 -4.21
C ARG A 97 3.98 0.59 -4.94
N TRP A 98 3.04 0.48 -5.88
CA TRP A 98 2.48 1.62 -6.58
C TRP A 98 1.86 2.63 -5.61
N THR A 99 1.16 2.15 -4.58
CA THR A 99 0.58 3.03 -3.54
C THR A 99 1.68 3.80 -2.82
N ALA A 100 2.72 3.10 -2.35
CA ALA A 100 3.86 3.71 -1.67
C ALA A 100 4.59 4.74 -2.56
N GLU A 101 4.88 4.37 -3.82
CA GLU A 101 5.53 5.26 -4.80
C GLU A 101 4.70 6.51 -5.08
N SER A 102 3.38 6.36 -5.22
CA SER A 102 2.46 7.47 -5.49
C SER A 102 2.38 8.43 -4.30
N VAL A 103 2.34 7.92 -3.07
CA VAL A 103 2.37 8.74 -1.86
C VAL A 103 3.73 9.43 -1.71
N ALA A 104 4.84 8.71 -1.93
CA ALA A 104 6.19 9.26 -1.86
C ALA A 104 6.38 10.41 -2.86
N HIS A 105 5.97 10.19 -4.10
CA HIS A 105 6.00 11.21 -5.15
C HIS A 105 5.16 12.44 -4.77
N ARG A 106 3.93 12.23 -4.29
CA ARG A 106 3.04 13.34 -3.88
C ARG A 106 3.57 14.10 -2.67
N ALA A 107 4.21 13.41 -1.74
CA ALA A 107 4.88 14.01 -0.59
C ALA A 107 6.24 14.66 -0.93
N GLY A 108 6.69 14.62 -2.18
CA GLY A 108 7.98 15.19 -2.58
C GLY A 108 9.18 14.49 -1.95
N LEU A 109 9.06 13.19 -1.64
CA LEU A 109 10.15 12.41 -1.07
C LEU A 109 11.09 11.92 -2.19
N ASP A 110 12.37 12.31 -2.10
CA ASP A 110 13.41 11.76 -2.97
C ASP A 110 13.50 10.23 -2.82
N ALA A 111 13.91 9.53 -3.88
CA ALA A 111 14.03 8.07 -3.88
C ALA A 111 15.02 7.54 -2.81
N SER A 112 16.00 8.35 -2.38
CA SER A 112 16.92 7.99 -1.29
C SER A 112 16.32 8.17 0.10
N ARG A 113 15.18 8.87 0.22
CA ARG A 113 14.52 9.17 1.50
C ARG A 113 13.49 8.13 1.91
N TRP A 114 13.13 7.19 1.04
CA TRP A 114 12.15 6.20 1.41
C TRP A 114 12.53 4.78 0.99
N GLN A 115 11.99 3.81 1.73
CA GLN A 115 12.12 2.38 1.47
C GLN A 115 10.75 1.71 1.63
N PHE A 116 10.60 0.54 1.03
CA PHE A 116 9.42 -0.31 1.21
C PHE A 116 9.82 -1.56 2.01
N ALA A 117 9.07 -1.86 3.06
CA ALA A 117 9.26 -3.04 3.88
C ALA A 117 7.92 -3.72 4.16
N TYR A 118 7.99 -4.88 4.79
CA TYR A 118 6.83 -5.59 5.29
C TYR A 118 6.79 -5.55 6.81
N GLN A 119 5.63 -5.80 7.38
CA GLN A 119 5.44 -5.98 8.82
C GLN A 119 4.63 -7.25 9.08
N SER A 120 4.59 -7.69 10.33
CA SER A 120 3.64 -8.73 10.76
C SER A 120 3.82 -10.08 10.06
N ALA A 121 5.07 -10.46 9.72
CA ALA A 121 5.37 -11.80 9.23
C ALA A 121 4.97 -12.86 10.26
N GLY A 122 4.26 -13.90 9.83
CA GLY A 122 3.80 -14.96 10.72
C GLY A 122 4.93 -15.86 11.22
N HIS A 123 4.70 -16.47 12.39
CA HIS A 123 5.62 -17.40 13.04
C HIS A 123 5.46 -18.82 12.49
N THR A 124 5.69 -18.98 11.20
CA THR A 124 5.60 -20.28 10.51
C THR A 124 6.89 -20.61 9.75
N PRO A 125 7.19 -21.89 9.47
CA PRO A 125 8.46 -22.27 8.85
C PRO A 125 8.63 -21.82 7.39
N GLU A 126 7.53 -21.60 6.68
CA GLU A 126 7.58 -21.13 5.29
C GLU A 126 8.16 -19.72 5.17
N PRO A 127 8.80 -19.39 4.03
CA PRO A 127 9.38 -18.06 3.84
C PRO A 127 8.28 -17.00 3.65
N TRP A 128 8.38 -15.92 4.42
CA TRP A 128 7.56 -14.72 4.27
C TRP A 128 8.28 -13.64 3.44
N LEU A 129 7.55 -12.61 3.04
CA LEU A 129 8.13 -11.47 2.32
C LEU A 129 9.02 -10.63 3.24
N THR A 130 10.13 -10.16 2.67
CA THR A 130 11.17 -9.37 3.32
C THR A 130 11.56 -8.18 2.43
N PRO A 131 12.22 -7.14 2.97
CA PRO A 131 12.66 -6.98 4.36
C PRO A 131 11.49 -6.76 5.32
N ASP A 132 11.61 -7.22 6.57
CA ASP A 132 10.76 -6.75 7.66
C ASP A 132 11.18 -5.30 8.02
N VAL A 133 10.24 -4.46 8.48
CA VAL A 133 10.51 -3.08 8.90
C VAL A 133 11.64 -3.02 9.93
N LYS A 134 11.72 -4.02 10.82
CA LYS A 134 12.77 -4.13 11.84
C LYS A 134 14.15 -4.37 11.23
N ASP A 135 14.24 -5.09 10.12
CA ASP A 135 15.50 -5.41 9.45
C ASP A 135 16.20 -4.16 8.90
N LEU A 136 15.44 -3.09 8.62
CA LEU A 136 15.97 -1.85 8.07
C LEU A 136 16.59 -0.93 9.13
N LEU A 137 16.19 -1.06 10.39
CA LEU A 137 16.56 -0.13 11.47
C LEU A 137 18.08 -0.06 11.72
N PRO A 138 18.82 -1.18 11.81
CA PRO A 138 20.27 -1.11 12.01
C PRO A 138 21.00 -0.38 10.87
N GLY A 139 20.54 -0.58 9.63
CA GLY A 139 21.10 0.08 8.45
C GLY A 139 20.87 1.60 8.48
N LEU A 140 19.65 2.03 8.85
CA LEU A 140 19.34 3.45 9.02
C LEU A 140 20.20 4.09 10.12
N ARG A 141 20.41 3.38 11.23
CA ARG A 141 21.27 3.88 12.31
C ARG A 141 22.72 4.04 11.85
N ALA A 142 23.24 3.06 11.11
CA ALA A 142 24.59 3.10 10.55
C ALA A 142 24.76 4.26 9.55
N ALA A 143 23.69 4.63 8.84
CA ALA A 143 23.62 5.83 8.01
C ALA A 143 23.39 7.13 8.80
N ASN A 144 23.52 7.08 10.13
CA ASN A 144 23.42 8.22 11.06
C ASN A 144 22.02 8.86 11.16
N HIS A 145 20.97 8.10 10.86
CA HIS A 145 19.60 8.51 11.18
C HIS A 145 19.27 8.22 12.65
N SER A 146 18.67 9.19 13.33
CA SER A 146 18.17 9.08 14.71
C SER A 146 16.66 8.91 14.80
N ASP A 147 15.95 9.11 13.69
CA ASP A 147 14.50 9.08 13.62
C ASP A 147 14.10 8.32 12.35
N VAL A 148 12.92 7.70 12.34
CA VAL A 148 12.31 7.10 11.15
C VAL A 148 10.80 7.30 11.18
N LEU A 149 10.18 7.55 10.03
CA LEU A 149 8.73 7.61 9.90
C LEU A 149 8.21 6.34 9.21
N VAL A 150 7.37 5.56 9.90
CA VAL A 150 6.69 4.39 9.34
C VAL A 150 5.31 4.79 8.79
N VAL A 151 5.01 4.30 7.59
CA VAL A 151 3.78 4.62 6.85
C VAL A 151 3.09 3.34 6.39
N PRO A 152 2.15 2.79 7.18
CA PRO A 152 1.38 1.61 6.79
C PRO A 152 0.39 1.94 5.67
N VAL A 153 0.68 1.52 4.42
CA VAL A 153 -0.10 1.93 3.23
C VAL A 153 -1.26 1.01 2.88
N GLN A 154 -1.33 -0.16 3.52
CA GLN A 154 -2.35 -1.17 3.24
C GLN A 154 -3.60 -1.04 4.13
N PHE A 155 -3.47 -0.35 5.26
CA PHE A 155 -4.47 -0.39 6.33
C PHE A 155 -5.26 0.91 6.45
N LEU A 156 -6.53 0.77 6.86
CA LEU A 156 -7.47 1.89 6.93
C LEU A 156 -7.72 2.38 8.35
N ALA A 157 -7.42 1.57 9.35
CA ALA A 157 -7.75 1.85 10.75
C ALA A 157 -6.67 1.30 11.67
N ASP A 158 -6.68 1.73 12.91
CA ASP A 158 -5.88 1.08 13.95
C ASP A 158 -6.42 -0.33 14.23
N HIS A 159 -5.52 -1.30 14.29
CA HIS A 159 -5.76 -2.68 14.70
C HIS A 159 -4.47 -3.24 15.31
N LEU A 160 -4.47 -4.54 15.65
CA LEU A 160 -3.35 -5.20 16.32
C LEU A 160 -2.00 -4.95 15.64
N GLU A 161 -1.93 -5.12 14.32
CA GLU A 161 -0.69 -4.97 13.55
C GLU A 161 -0.18 -3.52 13.49
N ILE A 162 -1.02 -2.55 13.83
CA ILE A 162 -0.58 -1.15 13.98
C ILE A 162 -0.21 -0.88 15.43
N LEU A 163 -1.16 -1.07 16.35
CA LEU A 163 -1.04 -0.71 17.76
C LEU A 163 -0.05 -1.57 18.54
N TYR A 164 0.29 -2.76 18.03
CA TYR A 164 1.25 -3.65 18.66
C TYR A 164 2.48 -3.84 17.78
N ASP A 165 2.33 -4.33 16.55
CA ASP A 165 3.53 -4.68 15.76
C ASP A 165 4.39 -3.45 15.42
N ILE A 166 3.77 -2.29 15.18
CA ILE A 166 4.50 -1.04 14.94
C ILE A 166 4.74 -0.28 16.25
N ASP A 167 3.68 0.08 16.97
CA ASP A 167 3.77 1.00 18.12
C ASP A 167 4.48 0.39 19.33
N VAL A 168 4.58 -0.94 19.40
CA VAL A 168 5.29 -1.64 20.49
C VAL A 168 6.50 -2.38 19.93
N ALA A 169 6.30 -3.43 19.12
CA ALA A 169 7.38 -4.34 18.77
C ALA A 169 8.46 -3.69 17.88
N ALA A 170 8.06 -2.96 16.83
CA ALA A 170 9.02 -2.25 15.98
C ALA A 170 9.62 -1.03 16.70
N ALA A 171 8.84 -0.33 17.54
CA ALA A 171 9.34 0.77 18.34
C ALA A 171 10.42 0.34 19.35
N GLU A 172 10.23 -0.80 20.02
CA GLU A 172 11.23 -1.39 20.92
C GLU A 172 12.52 -1.80 20.18
N GLU A 173 12.40 -2.32 18.96
CA GLU A 173 13.57 -2.63 18.11
C GLU A 173 14.29 -1.36 17.66
N ALA A 174 13.54 -0.31 17.30
CA ALA A 174 14.09 0.98 16.93
C ALA A 174 14.84 1.61 18.10
N GLU A 175 14.27 1.58 19.30
CA GLU A 175 14.93 2.06 20.51
C GLU A 175 16.23 1.31 20.78
N ARG A 176 16.23 -0.02 20.65
CA ARG A 176 17.44 -0.86 20.76
C ARG A 176 18.49 -0.51 19.69
N ALA A 177 18.06 -0.09 18.51
CA ALA A 177 18.93 0.43 17.46
C ALA A 177 19.33 1.91 17.66
N GLY A 178 18.82 2.60 18.69
CA GLY A 178 19.08 4.02 18.94
C GLY A 178 18.35 4.95 17.96
N ILE A 179 17.19 4.53 17.46
CA ILE A 179 16.31 5.28 16.56
C ILE A 179 14.97 5.55 17.26
N THR A 180 14.46 6.77 17.14
CA THR A 180 13.07 7.09 17.48
C THR A 180 12.16 6.74 16.31
N LEU A 181 11.25 5.78 16.51
CA LEU A 181 10.23 5.43 15.54
C LEU A 181 9.03 6.36 15.69
N HIS A 182 8.66 7.00 14.60
CA HIS A 182 7.40 7.72 14.43
C HIS A 182 6.53 6.93 13.46
N ARG A 183 5.20 7.04 13.58
CA ARG A 183 4.30 6.58 12.52
C ARG A 183 3.26 7.64 12.19
N ILE A 184 2.66 7.51 11.00
CA ILE A 184 1.44 8.25 10.71
C ILE A 184 0.28 7.76 11.58
N GLU A 185 -0.70 8.63 11.82
CA GLU A 185 -2.01 8.18 12.29
C GLU A 185 -2.67 7.31 11.23
N MET A 186 -3.50 6.35 11.63
CA MET A 186 -4.29 5.58 10.67
C MET A 186 -5.50 6.41 10.21
N PRO A 187 -5.98 6.22 8.96
CA PRO A 187 -7.10 7.01 8.44
C PRO A 187 -8.33 6.97 9.35
N ASN A 188 -8.68 5.81 9.92
CA ASN A 188 -9.80 5.62 10.84
C ASN A 188 -11.12 6.22 10.31
N THR A 189 -11.49 7.41 10.80
CA THR A 189 -12.71 8.13 10.42
C THR A 189 -12.41 9.38 9.58
N SER A 190 -11.23 9.43 8.96
CA SER A 190 -10.76 10.52 8.11
C SER A 190 -11.81 10.86 7.04
N PRO A 191 -12.19 12.14 6.89
CA PRO A 191 -13.04 12.59 5.80
C PRO A 191 -12.49 12.25 4.41
N LEU A 192 -11.16 12.21 4.25
CA LEU A 192 -10.52 11.84 2.98
C LEU A 192 -10.65 10.34 2.67
N LEU A 193 -10.57 9.47 3.68
CA LEU A 193 -10.90 8.05 3.50
C LEU A 193 -12.36 7.88 3.08
N ILE A 194 -13.28 8.58 3.75
CA ILE A 194 -14.71 8.53 3.42
C ILE A 194 -14.94 9.01 1.97
N SER A 195 -14.25 10.07 1.56
CA SER A 195 -14.29 10.60 0.19
C SER A 195 -13.74 9.58 -0.82
N ALA A 196 -12.68 8.84 -0.49
CA ALA A 196 -12.18 7.75 -1.33
C ALA A 196 -13.20 6.63 -1.50
N LEU A 197 -13.87 6.22 -0.40
CA LEU A 197 -14.94 5.22 -0.48
C LEU A 197 -16.13 5.72 -1.31
N GLU A 198 -16.49 7.00 -1.18
CA GLU A 198 -17.53 7.64 -2.00
C GLU A 198 -17.14 7.62 -3.50
N ALA A 199 -15.90 7.95 -3.83
CA ALA A 199 -15.38 7.92 -5.20
C ALA A 199 -15.46 6.50 -5.79
N VAL A 200 -15.14 5.47 -5.01
CA VAL A 200 -15.32 4.07 -5.42
C VAL A 200 -16.78 3.75 -5.69
N VAL A 201 -17.70 4.12 -4.80
CA VAL A 201 -19.13 3.87 -5.01
C VAL A 201 -19.65 4.58 -6.26
N LYS A 202 -19.28 5.85 -6.46
CA LYS A 202 -19.63 6.62 -7.68
C LYS A 202 -19.10 5.96 -8.94
N ARG A 203 -17.82 5.56 -8.96
CA ARG A 203 -17.20 4.81 -10.05
C ARG A 203 -17.98 3.54 -10.39
N GLU A 204 -18.34 2.75 -9.37
CA GLU A 204 -19.14 1.55 -9.61
C GLU A 204 -20.52 1.91 -10.16
N LEU A 205 -21.22 2.90 -9.63
CA LEU A 205 -22.52 3.36 -10.15
C LEU A 205 -22.46 3.84 -11.61
N ASP A 206 -21.43 4.57 -12.01
CA ASP A 206 -21.28 5.04 -13.40
C ASP A 206 -21.08 3.87 -14.38
N VAL A 207 -20.33 2.84 -13.98
CA VAL A 207 -20.20 1.59 -14.75
C VAL A 207 -21.57 0.90 -14.92
N HIS A 208 -22.49 1.06 -13.97
CA HIS A 208 -23.86 0.55 -14.11
C HIS A 208 -24.69 1.34 -15.11
N VAL A 209 -24.54 2.66 -15.16
CA VAL A 209 -25.31 3.54 -16.06
C VAL A 209 -24.88 3.35 -17.52
N GLN A 210 -23.61 3.07 -17.78
CA GLN A 210 -23.06 2.93 -19.15
C GLN A 210 -23.22 1.54 -19.77
N GLY A 211 -23.76 0.54 -19.04
CA GLY A 211 -24.23 -0.74 -19.60
C GLY A 211 -23.19 -1.64 -20.29
N GLY A 212 -22.75 -2.71 -19.60
CA GLY A 212 -22.27 -3.93 -20.28
C GLY A 212 -20.88 -3.91 -20.93
N GLY A 213 -20.03 -2.94 -20.60
CA GLY A 213 -18.63 -2.91 -21.05
C GLY A 213 -17.75 -3.91 -20.29
N ALA A 214 -16.92 -4.67 -21.02
CA ALA A 214 -15.89 -5.57 -20.48
C ALA A 214 -15.06 -4.90 -19.36
N PRO A 215 -14.50 -5.68 -18.40
CA PRO A 215 -13.69 -5.11 -17.33
C PRO A 215 -12.63 -4.19 -17.91
N LEU A 216 -12.62 -2.94 -17.42
CA LEU A 216 -11.59 -1.96 -17.72
C LEU A 216 -10.25 -2.65 -17.53
N ARG A 217 -9.51 -2.82 -18.64
CA ARG A 217 -8.17 -3.39 -18.63
C ARG A 217 -7.36 -2.64 -17.59
N GLU A 218 -6.70 -3.37 -16.70
CA GLU A 218 -5.61 -2.85 -15.88
C GLU A 218 -4.78 -1.89 -16.73
N ARG A 219 -4.64 -0.65 -16.27
CA ARG A 219 -3.76 0.31 -16.94
C ARG A 219 -2.37 -0.33 -16.92
N ARG A 220 -1.88 -0.79 -18.08
CA ARG A 220 -0.51 -1.27 -18.19
C ARG A 220 0.41 -0.16 -17.72
N HIS A 221 1.24 -0.46 -16.73
CA HIS A 221 2.33 0.40 -16.33
C HIS A 221 3.22 0.69 -17.54
N LEU A 222 3.49 1.98 -17.76
CA LEU A 222 4.58 2.44 -18.62
C LEU A 222 5.87 2.05 -17.91
N GLY A 223 6.39 0.86 -18.25
CA GLY A 223 7.77 0.52 -17.96
C GLY A 223 8.69 1.49 -18.70
N ALA A 224 9.59 2.14 -17.97
CA ALA A 224 10.71 2.84 -18.57
C ALA A 224 11.50 1.86 -19.44
N GLU A 225 11.59 2.12 -20.75
CA GLU A 225 12.53 1.41 -21.60
C GLU A 225 13.96 1.80 -21.19
N PRO A 226 14.90 0.84 -21.06
CA PRO A 226 16.30 1.19 -20.94
C PRO A 226 16.79 1.69 -22.30
N GLU A 227 17.25 2.93 -22.36
CA GLU A 227 17.98 3.47 -23.50
C GLU A 227 19.16 2.53 -23.81
N ARG A 228 19.09 1.84 -24.96
CA ARG A 228 20.26 1.17 -25.52
C ARG A 228 21.20 2.25 -26.03
N GLY A 229 22.23 2.52 -25.22
CA GLY A 229 23.37 3.33 -25.58
C GLY A 229 23.92 2.91 -26.94
N ARG A 230 24.05 3.90 -27.83
CA ARG A 230 24.78 3.80 -29.10
C ARG A 230 26.23 3.44 -28.80
N SER A 231 26.67 2.26 -29.24
CA SER A 231 28.10 1.98 -29.37
C SER A 231 28.66 2.85 -30.49
N ALA A 232 29.46 3.84 -30.11
CA ALA A 232 30.33 4.55 -31.02
C ALA A 232 31.36 3.57 -31.59
N GLY A 233 31.51 3.59 -32.91
CA GLY A 233 32.54 2.85 -33.61
C GLY A 233 33.95 3.30 -33.20
N LEU A 234 34.86 2.35 -33.11
CA LEU A 234 36.27 2.58 -33.33
C LEU A 234 36.70 1.64 -34.44
N GLY A 235 37.07 2.26 -35.55
CA GLY A 235 37.68 1.61 -36.70
C GLY A 235 39.11 1.17 -36.40
N GLU A 236 39.47 0.16 -37.16
CA GLU A 236 40.77 -0.41 -37.48
C GLU A 236 41.97 0.55 -37.39
N SER A 237 43.02 0.14 -36.70
CA SER A 237 44.39 -0.14 -37.22
C SER A 237 45.34 -0.49 -36.08
#